data_AF-A0A196SCW9-F1
#
_entry.id   AF-A0A196SCW9-F1
#
_cell.length_a   1.000
_cell.length_b   1.000
_cell.length_c   1.000
_cell.angle_alpha   90.00
_cell.angle_beta   90.00
_cell.angle_gamma   90.00
#
_symmetry.space_group_name_H-M   'P 1'
#
loop_
_entity.id
_entity.type
_entity.pdbx_description
1 polymer ?
#
loop_
_entity_poly.entity_id
_entity_poly.type
_entity_poly.pdbx_seq_one_letter_code
_entity_poly.pdbx_strand_id
1 'polypeptide(L)'
;GSATYSDERRKGTINTRQYRAPEVLLGMEWDEESDIWGVACIAMELFTGDLLFQTHDDVLHFALIEKIVGKVPREMLEAASSRKRRHFDEEGRLRLEELHHSEREHVGNMRSLQEMIGSEYPAFYELVSKCLTINPRERITASDALALPFFKGDN
;
A
#
# COMPACT_ATOMS: atom_id res chain seq x y z
N GLY A 1 9.22 4.15 -19.81
CA GLY A 1 8.20 3.47 -20.62
C GLY A 1 8.01 2.06 -20.09
N SER A 2 7.15 1.91 -19.08
CA SER A 2 6.87 0.63 -18.39
C SER A 2 5.39 0.24 -18.47
N ALA A 3 4.62 0.87 -19.38
CA ALA A 3 3.20 0.58 -19.56
C ALA A 3 3.02 -0.81 -20.20
N THR A 4 2.03 -1.55 -19.73
CA THR A 4 1.76 -2.94 -20.15
C THR A 4 0.25 -3.20 -20.24
N TYR A 5 -0.22 -3.97 -21.24
CA TYR A 5 -1.65 -4.23 -21.54
C TYR A 5 -2.31 -5.29 -20.64
N SER A 6 -3.49 -5.10 -20.05
CA SER A 6 -4.10 -6.05 -19.08
C SER A 6 -4.11 -7.57 -19.47
N ASP A 7 -4.14 -7.94 -20.75
CA ASP A 7 -4.21 -9.34 -21.23
C ASP A 7 -3.01 -10.26 -20.88
N GLU A 8 -1.91 -9.76 -20.31
CA GLU A 8 -0.81 -10.61 -19.85
C GLU A 8 -0.85 -10.78 -18.33
N ARG A 9 -0.97 -12.02 -17.84
CA ARG A 9 -0.74 -12.32 -16.42
C ARG A 9 0.72 -12.03 -16.08
N ARG A 10 0.94 -10.97 -15.30
CA ARG A 10 2.30 -10.47 -15.03
C ARG A 10 2.80 -10.87 -13.67
N LYS A 11 4.00 -11.44 -13.67
CA LYS A 11 4.82 -11.65 -12.49
C LYS A 11 6.10 -10.87 -12.69
N GLY A 12 6.52 -10.12 -11.67
CA GLY A 12 7.72 -9.31 -11.74
C GLY A 12 7.60 -8.05 -10.90
N THR A 13 8.74 -7.40 -10.71
CA THR A 13 8.83 -6.17 -9.93
C THR A 13 8.52 -4.97 -10.81
N ILE A 14 7.46 -4.23 -10.48
CA ILE A 14 7.10 -2.96 -11.10
C ILE A 14 7.04 -1.82 -10.08
N ASN A 15 6.78 -0.62 -10.59
CA ASN A 15 6.79 0.66 -9.90
C ASN A 15 8.12 0.99 -9.19
N THR A 16 8.30 2.29 -8.95
CA THR A 16 9.31 2.77 -8.00
C THR A 16 8.99 2.21 -6.61
N ARG A 17 10.02 1.79 -5.86
CA ARG A 17 9.87 1.01 -4.62
C ARG A 17 8.85 1.62 -3.65
N GLN A 18 8.89 2.94 -3.47
CA GLN A 18 8.08 3.70 -2.53
C GLN A 18 6.58 3.74 -2.88
N TYR A 19 6.22 3.39 -4.12
CA TYR A 19 4.83 3.38 -4.61
C TYR A 19 4.34 1.96 -4.90
N ARG A 20 5.13 0.94 -4.55
CA ARG A 20 4.84 -0.45 -4.91
C ARG A 20 3.73 -1.04 -4.04
N ALA A 21 2.73 -1.61 -4.70
CA ALA A 21 1.59 -2.22 -4.04
C ALA A 21 1.96 -3.53 -3.30
N PRO A 22 1.18 -3.94 -2.27
CA PRO A 22 1.42 -5.13 -1.46
C PRO A 22 1.52 -6.43 -2.27
N GLU A 23 0.65 -6.61 -3.27
CA GLU A 23 0.63 -7.79 -4.14
C GLU A 23 1.93 -7.94 -4.93
N VAL A 24 2.51 -6.82 -5.39
CA VAL A 24 3.80 -6.80 -6.09
C VAL A 24 4.94 -7.13 -5.12
N LEU A 25 4.90 -6.60 -3.88
CA LEU A 25 5.87 -6.92 -2.84
C LEU A 25 5.83 -8.41 -2.46
N LEU A 26 4.64 -9.01 -2.43
CA LEU A 26 4.43 -10.44 -2.15
C LEU A 26 4.79 -11.35 -3.35
N GLY A 27 5.05 -10.76 -4.51
CA GLY A 27 5.36 -11.49 -5.74
C GLY A 27 4.15 -12.20 -6.34
N MET A 28 2.95 -11.68 -6.06
CA MET A 28 1.70 -12.12 -6.65
C MET A 28 1.56 -11.57 -8.08
N GLU A 29 0.53 -12.03 -8.78
CA GLU A 29 0.12 -11.40 -10.03
C GLU A 29 -0.47 -10.01 -9.74
N TRP A 30 -0.20 -9.06 -10.62
CA TRP A 30 -0.65 -7.68 -10.51
C TRP A 30 -1.23 -7.22 -11.84
N ASP A 31 -2.11 -6.22 -11.77
CA ASP A 31 -2.68 -5.54 -12.93
C ASP A 31 -2.87 -4.04 -12.61
N GLU A 32 -3.81 -3.36 -13.29
CA GLU A 32 -4.18 -1.97 -13.12
C GLU A 32 -4.49 -1.52 -11.67
N GLU A 33 -4.91 -2.42 -10.77
CA GLU A 33 -5.15 -2.04 -9.37
C GLU A 33 -3.87 -1.58 -8.68
N SER A 34 -2.70 -2.08 -9.11
CA SER A 34 -1.40 -1.63 -8.58
C SER A 34 -1.13 -0.16 -8.86
N ASP A 35 -1.64 0.38 -9.98
CA ASP A 35 -1.55 1.79 -10.29
C ASP A 35 -2.44 2.63 -9.37
N ILE A 36 -3.62 2.12 -8.99
CA ILE A 36 -4.51 2.79 -8.01
C ILE A 36 -3.81 2.98 -6.67
N TRP A 37 -3.06 1.96 -6.20
CA TRP A 37 -2.24 2.09 -4.99
C TRP A 37 -1.17 3.16 -5.14
N GLY A 38 -0.44 3.14 -6.27
CA GLY A 38 0.61 4.12 -6.56
C GLY A 38 0.08 5.56 -6.59
N VAL A 39 -1.10 5.77 -7.19
CA VAL A 39 -1.78 7.08 -7.21
C VAL A 39 -2.10 7.56 -5.80
N ALA A 40 -2.54 6.68 -4.90
CA ALA A 40 -2.81 7.05 -3.51
C ALA A 40 -1.54 7.43 -2.75
N CYS A 41 -0.43 6.72 -2.97
CA CYS A 41 0.87 7.10 -2.41
C CYS A 41 1.29 8.50 -2.87
N ILE A 42 1.16 8.78 -4.17
CA ILE A 42 1.49 10.10 -4.73
C ILE A 42 0.55 11.18 -4.19
N ALA A 43 -0.74 10.91 -4.08
CA ALA A 43 -1.70 11.86 -3.53
C ALA A 43 -1.36 12.23 -2.07
N MET A 44 -0.96 11.24 -1.27
CA MET A 44 -0.48 11.49 0.09
C MET A 44 0.83 12.28 0.10
N GLU A 45 1.78 11.96 -0.76
CA GLU A 45 3.04 12.71 -0.86
C GLU A 45 2.82 14.17 -1.27
N LEU A 46 1.90 14.43 -2.19
CA LEU A 46 1.51 15.80 -2.57
C LEU A 46 0.84 16.54 -1.40
N PHE A 47 0.10 15.82 -0.55
CA PHE A 47 -0.59 16.38 0.60
C PHE A 47 0.37 16.68 1.78
N THR A 48 1.28 15.77 2.09
CA THR A 48 2.20 15.88 3.24
C THR A 48 3.52 16.55 2.89
N GLY A 49 3.95 16.51 1.62
CA GLY A 49 5.28 16.88 1.16
C GLY A 49 6.34 15.79 1.30
N ASP A 50 5.98 14.64 1.90
CA ASP A 50 6.89 13.53 2.20
C ASP A 50 6.36 12.20 1.65
N LEU A 51 7.26 11.30 1.27
CA LEU A 51 6.91 9.95 0.82
C LEU A 51 6.07 9.22 1.87
N LEU A 52 4.90 8.70 1.47
CA LEU A 52 4.04 7.91 2.36
C LEU A 52 4.78 6.69 2.92
N PHE A 53 5.54 6.01 2.07
CA PHE A 53 6.36 4.84 2.43
C PHE A 53 7.84 5.12 2.14
N GLN A 54 8.53 5.80 3.06
CA GLN A 54 9.97 6.03 2.97
C GLN A 54 10.77 4.75 3.28
N THR A 55 10.93 3.90 2.26
CA THR A 55 11.54 2.58 2.40
C THR A 55 12.68 2.32 1.41
N HIS A 56 13.53 1.35 1.74
CA HIS A 56 14.67 0.93 0.92
C HIS A 56 14.78 -0.61 0.73
N ASP A 57 14.10 -1.40 1.55
CA ASP A 57 13.94 -2.85 1.41
C ASP A 57 12.45 -3.26 1.50
N ASP A 58 12.15 -4.56 1.49
CA ASP A 58 10.77 -5.05 1.49
C ASP A 58 10.18 -5.21 2.89
N VAL A 59 11.00 -5.54 3.89
CA VAL A 59 10.56 -5.74 5.29
C VAL A 59 10.14 -4.40 5.88
N LEU A 60 10.96 -3.36 5.72
CA LEU A 60 10.60 -2.01 6.13
C LEU A 60 9.33 -1.53 5.40
N HIS A 61 9.20 -1.86 4.12
CA HIS A 61 8.00 -1.46 3.36
C HIS A 61 6.73 -2.11 3.94
N PHE A 62 6.74 -3.41 4.20
CA PHE A 62 5.61 -4.07 4.85
C PHE A 62 5.34 -3.51 6.25
N ALA A 63 6.38 -3.19 7.02
CA ALA A 63 6.22 -2.61 8.36
C ALA A 63 5.49 -1.25 8.31
N LEU A 64 5.86 -0.40 7.35
CA LEU A 64 5.19 0.89 7.12
C LEU A 64 3.75 0.69 6.64
N ILE A 65 3.50 -0.27 5.74
CA ILE A 65 2.13 -0.60 5.30
C ILE A 65 1.27 -1.05 6.48
N GLU A 66 1.75 -1.97 7.32
CA GLU A 66 1.01 -2.44 8.49
C GLU A 66 0.71 -1.33 9.50
N LYS A 67 1.65 -0.41 9.66
CA LYS A 67 1.53 0.71 10.58
C LYS A 67 0.57 1.80 10.08
N ILE A 68 0.62 2.13 8.79
CA ILE A 68 -0.10 3.26 8.20
C ILE A 68 -1.50 2.84 7.76
N VAL A 69 -1.61 1.67 7.12
CA VAL A 69 -2.83 1.21 6.43
C VAL A 69 -3.49 0.07 7.20
N GLY A 70 -2.73 -0.97 7.53
CA GLY A 70 -3.24 -2.13 8.24
C GLY A 70 -2.56 -3.44 7.84
N LYS A 71 -2.94 -4.53 8.51
CA LYS A 71 -2.28 -5.84 8.34
C LYS A 71 -2.53 -6.44 6.96
N VAL A 72 -1.54 -7.18 6.47
CA VAL A 72 -1.69 -7.96 5.23
C VAL A 72 -2.68 -9.11 5.48
N PRO A 73 -3.74 -9.25 4.66
CA PRO A 73 -4.68 -10.35 4.77
C PRO A 73 -4.00 -11.72 4.66
N ARG A 74 -4.40 -12.66 5.51
CA ARG A 74 -3.81 -14.01 5.56
C ARG A 74 -3.88 -14.74 4.22
N GLU A 75 -4.99 -14.57 3.50
CA GLU A 75 -5.17 -15.15 2.16
C GLU A 75 -4.09 -14.69 1.16
N MET A 76 -3.62 -13.44 1.26
CA MET A 76 -2.55 -12.92 0.42
C MET A 76 -1.20 -13.52 0.83
N LEU A 77 -0.96 -13.70 2.13
CA LEU A 77 0.25 -14.35 2.63
C LEU A 77 0.33 -15.83 2.22
N GLU A 78 -0.81 -16.52 2.14
CA GLU A 78 -0.90 -17.91 1.70
C GLU A 78 -0.65 -18.04 0.18
N ALA A 79 -1.06 -17.05 -0.61
CA ALA A 79 -0.78 -16.97 -2.05
C ALA A 79 0.62 -16.43 -2.39
N ALA A 80 1.32 -15.81 -1.42
CA ALA A 80 2.63 -15.23 -1.61
C ALA A 80 3.72 -16.28 -1.86
N SER A 81 4.79 -15.89 -2.55
CA SER A 81 5.95 -16.78 -2.72
C SER A 81 6.59 -17.12 -1.37
N SER A 82 7.16 -18.32 -1.22
CA SER A 82 7.80 -18.78 0.02
C SER A 82 8.89 -17.82 0.53
N ARG A 83 9.62 -17.18 -0.40
CA ARG A 83 10.63 -16.17 -0.08
C ARG A 83 10.04 -14.93 0.59
N LYS A 84 8.83 -14.51 0.22
CA LYS A 84 8.17 -13.34 0.80
C LYS A 84 7.44 -13.69 2.08
N ARG A 85 6.77 -14.86 2.11
CA ARG A 85 6.06 -15.37 3.30
C ARG A 85 6.97 -15.54 4.52
N ARG A 86 8.27 -15.81 4.34
CA ARG A 86 9.22 -15.97 5.46
C ARG A 86 9.30 -14.75 6.39
N HIS A 87 8.99 -13.55 5.88
CA HIS A 87 8.99 -12.31 6.65
C HIS A 87 7.84 -12.22 7.66
N PHE A 88 6.91 -13.18 7.63
CA PHE A 88 5.74 -13.22 8.50
C PHE A 88 5.79 -14.44 9.43
N ASP A 89 5.18 -14.30 10.61
CA ASP A 89 4.99 -15.38 11.59
C ASP A 89 3.76 -16.25 11.28
N GLU A 90 3.50 -17.25 12.12
CA GLU A 90 2.40 -18.20 11.93
C GLU A 90 1.02 -17.54 12.08
N GLU A 91 0.96 -16.43 12.81
CA GLU A 91 -0.24 -15.59 12.96
C GLU A 91 -0.36 -14.53 11.86
N GLY A 92 0.56 -14.50 10.90
CA GLY A 92 0.56 -13.56 9.78
C GLY A 92 1.02 -12.15 10.14
N ARG A 93 1.74 -11.97 11.25
CA ARG A 93 2.36 -10.69 11.62
C ARG A 93 3.76 -10.61 11.05
N LEU A 94 4.19 -9.40 10.67
CA LEU A 94 5.56 -9.17 10.23
C LEU A 94 6.57 -9.44 11.36
N ARG A 95 7.68 -10.12 11.02
CA ARG A 95 8.80 -10.38 11.93
C ARG A 95 9.64 -9.12 12.12
N LEU A 96 9.29 -8.32 13.13
CA LEU A 96 9.97 -7.06 13.43
C LEU A 96 11.44 -7.24 13.87
N GLU A 97 11.86 -8.48 14.18
CA GLU A 97 13.27 -8.79 14.45
C GLU A 97 14.16 -8.57 13.22
N GLU A 98 13.60 -8.66 12.01
CA GLU A 98 14.33 -8.44 10.75
C GLU A 98 14.68 -6.96 10.50
N LEU A 99 14.04 -6.04 11.22
CA LEU A 99 14.31 -4.60 11.12
C LEU A 99 15.51 -4.19 11.99
N HIS A 100 16.24 -3.17 11.54
CA HIS A 100 17.20 -2.45 12.37
C HIS A 100 16.49 -1.63 13.47
N HIS A 101 17.23 -1.25 14.52
CA HIS A 101 16.65 -0.49 15.63
C HIS A 101 16.06 0.85 15.18
N SER A 102 16.80 1.58 14.33
CA SER A 102 16.35 2.86 13.76
C SER A 102 15.11 2.71 12.87
N GLU A 103 14.96 1.59 12.17
CA GLU A 103 13.78 1.29 11.36
C GLU A 103 12.56 1.01 12.22
N ARG A 104 12.72 0.23 13.30
CA ARG A 104 11.63 0.01 14.27
C ARG A 104 11.18 1.31 14.92
N GLU A 105 12.12 2.18 15.28
CA GLU A 105 11.81 3.50 15.84
C GLU A 105 11.07 4.36 14.80
N HIS A 106 11.58 4.41 13.57
CA HIS A 106 10.93 5.12 12.47
C HIS A 106 9.49 4.64 12.25
N VAL A 107 9.27 3.32 12.10
CA VAL A 107 7.93 2.73 11.96
C VAL A 107 7.07 3.05 13.19
N GLY A 108 7.61 2.95 14.40
CA GLY A 108 6.90 3.26 15.64
C GLY A 108 6.37 4.70 15.68
N ASN A 109 7.13 5.65 15.12
CA ASN A 109 6.81 7.08 15.07
C ASN A 109 5.85 7.47 13.93
N MET A 110 5.60 6.58 12.97
CA MET A 110 4.62 6.86 11.92
C MET A 110 3.21 6.95 12.50
N ARG A 111 2.37 7.77 11.87
CA ARG A 111 0.93 7.85 12.17
C ARG A 111 0.17 6.92 11.24
N SER A 112 -0.99 6.43 11.69
CA SER A 112 -1.94 5.76 10.79
C SER A 112 -2.55 6.76 9.80
N LEU A 113 -3.08 6.25 8.69
CA LEU A 113 -3.77 7.08 7.69
C LEU A 113 -4.93 7.87 8.33
N GLN A 114 -5.66 7.23 9.24
CA GLN A 114 -6.77 7.86 9.96
C GLN A 114 -6.29 9.03 10.86
N GLU A 115 -5.16 8.87 11.53
CA GLU A 115 -4.55 9.95 12.35
C GLU A 115 -3.94 11.07 11.48
N MET A 116 -3.55 10.77 10.24
CA MET A 116 -2.98 11.76 9.32
C MET A 116 -4.04 12.70 8.74
N ILE A 117 -5.18 12.16 8.27
CA ILE A 117 -6.16 12.94 7.47
C ILE A 117 -7.64 12.65 7.80
N GLY A 118 -7.94 11.68 8.67
CA GLY A 118 -9.29 11.10 8.80
C GLY A 118 -10.38 12.06 9.28
N SER A 119 -10.09 12.94 10.24
CA SER A 119 -11.07 13.87 10.79
C SER A 119 -11.16 15.20 10.05
N GLU A 120 -10.02 15.70 9.56
CA GLU A 120 -9.92 17.03 8.96
C GLU A 120 -10.30 17.02 7.48
N TYR A 121 -10.04 15.89 6.79
CA TYR A 121 -10.28 15.74 5.36
C TYR A 121 -11.04 14.45 5.06
N PRO A 122 -12.29 14.29 5.54
CA PRO A 122 -13.02 13.01 5.48
C PRO A 122 -13.22 12.49 4.03
N ALA A 123 -13.49 13.38 3.07
CA ALA A 123 -13.63 12.99 1.67
C ALA A 123 -12.30 12.52 1.06
N PHE A 124 -11.18 13.16 1.42
CA PHE A 124 -9.85 12.75 0.98
C PHE A 124 -9.43 11.44 1.64
N TYR A 125 -9.69 11.28 2.94
CA TYR A 125 -9.48 10.04 3.65
C TYR A 125 -10.26 8.87 3.05
N GLU A 126 -11.54 9.08 2.69
CA GLU A 126 -12.34 8.05 2.01
C GLU A 126 -11.69 7.63 0.68
N LEU A 127 -11.28 8.60 -0.16
CA LEU A 127 -10.59 8.32 -1.42
C LEU A 127 -9.31 7.52 -1.19
N VAL A 128 -8.41 8.02 -0.35
CA VAL A 128 -7.09 7.42 -0.14
C VAL A 128 -7.20 6.06 0.52
N SER A 129 -8.08 5.89 1.52
CA SER A 129 -8.26 4.59 2.20
C SER A 129 -8.80 3.51 1.27
N LYS A 130 -9.70 3.85 0.35
CA LYS A 130 -10.21 2.91 -0.67
C LYS A 130 -9.15 2.58 -1.72
N CYS A 131 -8.32 3.54 -2.12
CA CYS A 131 -7.22 3.29 -3.04
C CYS A 131 -6.05 2.51 -2.39
N LEU A 132 -5.83 2.68 -1.09
CA LEU A 132 -4.84 1.91 -0.30
C LEU A 132 -5.42 0.61 0.30
N THR A 133 -6.53 0.10 -0.24
CA THR A 133 -7.00 -1.22 0.17
C THR A 133 -5.96 -2.28 -0.24
N ILE A 134 -5.51 -3.07 0.75
CA ILE A 134 -4.37 -3.97 0.60
C ILE A 134 -4.67 -5.09 -0.39
N ASN A 135 -5.85 -5.71 -0.29
CA ASN A 135 -6.29 -6.71 -1.26
C ASN A 135 -6.65 -6.01 -2.57
N PRO A 136 -5.93 -6.25 -3.69
CA PRO A 136 -6.24 -5.59 -4.95
C PRO A 136 -7.65 -5.89 -5.46
N ARG A 137 -8.23 -7.05 -5.13
CA ARG A 137 -9.60 -7.43 -5.55
C ARG A 137 -10.69 -6.61 -4.88
N GLU A 138 -10.39 -6.00 -3.73
CA GLU A 138 -11.30 -5.15 -2.98
C GLU A 138 -10.96 -3.66 -3.16
N ARG A 139 -9.84 -3.37 -3.83
CA ARG A 139 -9.36 -2.01 -4.10
C ARG A 139 -10.29 -1.35 -5.10
N ILE A 140 -10.60 -0.08 -4.85
CA ILE A 140 -11.49 0.70 -5.71
C ILE A 140 -10.90 0.84 -7.12
N THR A 141 -11.76 0.83 -8.14
CA THR A 141 -11.34 1.12 -9.52
C THR A 141 -11.19 2.62 -9.74
N ALA A 142 -10.46 3.03 -10.79
CA ALA A 142 -10.38 4.45 -11.16
C ALA A 142 -11.77 5.06 -11.44
N SER A 143 -12.64 4.31 -12.12
CA SER A 143 -14.00 4.76 -12.45
C SER A 143 -14.83 5.02 -11.19
N ASP A 144 -14.78 4.10 -10.23
CA ASP A 144 -15.53 4.24 -8.97
C ASP A 144 -14.92 5.31 -8.07
N ALA A 145 -13.59 5.46 -8.08
CA ALA A 145 -12.90 6.51 -7.33
C ALA A 145 -13.33 7.90 -7.79
N LEU A 146 -13.49 8.13 -9.10
CA LEU A 146 -13.98 9.39 -9.66
C LEU A 146 -15.42 9.72 -9.25
N ALA A 147 -16.20 8.73 -8.79
CA ALA A 147 -17.55 8.93 -8.29
C ALA A 147 -17.60 9.29 -6.79
N LEU A 148 -16.47 9.29 -6.07
CA LEU A 148 -16.41 9.63 -4.65
C LEU A 148 -16.63 11.13 -4.39
N PRO A 149 -17.06 11.52 -3.17
CA PRO A 149 -17.33 12.92 -2.81
C PRO A 149 -16.16 13.87 -3.09
N PHE A 150 -14.91 13.41 -2.92
CA PHE A 150 -13.71 14.20 -3.16
C PHE A 150 -13.69 14.87 -4.55
N PHE A 151 -14.18 14.19 -5.59
CA PHE A 151 -14.19 14.70 -6.96
C PHE A 151 -15.50 15.38 -7.35
N LYS A 152 -16.54 15.32 -6.51
CA LYS A 152 -17.86 15.91 -6.79
C LYS A 152 -17.96 17.38 -6.40
N GLY A 153 -17.01 17.91 -5.64
CA GLY A 153 -16.89 19.35 -5.38
C GLY A 153 -17.92 19.93 -4.41
N ASP A 154 -18.65 19.08 -3.67
CA ASP A 154 -19.60 19.53 -2.65
C ASP A 154 -18.83 19.87 -1.36
N ASN A 155 -18.27 21.08 -1.31
CA ASN A 155 -17.80 21.75 -0.09
C ASN A 155 -18.97 22.41 0.65
#